data_AF-A0A2U2I4Z4-F1
#
_entry.id   AF-A0A2U2I4Z4-F1
#
_cell.length_a   1.000
_cell.length_b   1.000
_cell.length_c   1.000
_cell.angle_alpha   90.00
_cell.angle_beta   90.00
_cell.angle_gamma   90.00
#
_symmetry.space_group_name_H-M   'P 1'
#
loop_
_entity.id
_entity.type
_entity.pdbx_description
1 polymer ?
#
loop_
_entity_poly.entity_id
_entity_poly.type
_entity_poly.pdbx_seq_one_letter_code
_entity_poly.pdbx_strand_id
1 'polypeptide(L)'
;ARLPLGDVRQHSPAVMLNILGDAWFDGETLREPSWDKVLALPGAFLHLYGKSDPRRGRKMGHVTFVAPTLAQAQQQLASACGILGIAA
;
A
#
# COMPACT_ATOMS: atom_id res chain seq x y z
N ALA A 1 -10.24 -23.87 -17.96
CA ALA A 1 -10.22 -25.11 -17.16
C ALA A 1 -11.15 -24.93 -15.96
N ARG A 2 -11.89 -25.96 -15.54
CA ARG A 2 -12.66 -25.97 -14.28
C ARG A 2 -11.84 -26.72 -13.23
N LEU A 3 -10.89 -26.02 -12.63
CA LEU A 3 -10.02 -26.57 -11.59
C LEU A 3 -10.70 -26.43 -10.22
N PRO A 4 -10.38 -27.30 -9.24
CA PRO A 4 -10.86 -27.13 -7.88
C PRO A 4 -10.30 -25.84 -7.27
N LEU A 5 -11.08 -25.22 -6.37
CA LEU A 5 -10.62 -24.08 -5.59
C LEU A 5 -9.58 -24.53 -4.56
N GLY A 6 -8.57 -23.69 -4.31
CA GLY A 6 -7.64 -23.87 -3.20
C GLY A 6 -8.26 -23.51 -1.85
N ASP A 7 -7.60 -23.91 -0.75
CA ASP A 7 -7.95 -23.46 0.60
C ASP A 7 -7.88 -21.92 0.69
N VAL A 8 -8.90 -21.31 1.30
CA VAL A 8 -9.06 -19.85 1.46
C VAL A 8 -8.77 -19.36 2.88
N ARG A 9 -8.26 -20.24 3.76
CA ARG A 9 -7.84 -19.85 5.11
C ARG A 9 -6.81 -18.72 5.03
N GLN A 10 -7.08 -17.62 5.75
CA GLN A 10 -6.11 -16.54 5.91
C GLN A 10 -4.91 -17.05 6.73
N HIS A 11 -3.74 -17.15 6.07
CA HIS A 11 -2.52 -17.63 6.71
C HIS A 11 -1.94 -16.64 7.74
N SER A 12 -2.01 -15.34 7.44
CA SER A 12 -1.43 -14.28 8.28
C SER A 12 -2.34 -13.04 8.32
N PRO A 13 -2.40 -12.33 9.46
CA PRO A 13 -3.00 -11.00 9.53
C PRO A 13 -2.41 -10.06 8.48
N ALA A 14 -3.28 -9.30 7.82
CA ALA A 14 -2.89 -8.35 6.79
C ALA A 14 -3.78 -7.12 6.80
N VAL A 15 -3.21 -5.96 6.46
CA VAL A 15 -3.95 -4.73 6.15
C VAL A 15 -3.47 -4.18 4.83
N MET A 16 -4.35 -3.44 4.14
CA MET A 16 -4.04 -2.90 2.81
C MET A 16 -4.32 -1.39 2.79
N LEU A 17 -3.33 -0.63 2.32
CA LEU A 17 -3.42 0.80 2.06
C LEU A 17 -3.59 1.04 0.56
N ASN A 18 -4.68 1.68 0.15
CA ASN A 18 -4.82 2.15 -1.23
C ASN A 18 -3.85 3.32 -1.47
N ILE A 19 -3.16 3.29 -2.60
CA ILE A 19 -2.35 4.41 -3.06
C ILE A 19 -3.15 5.14 -4.14
N LEU A 20 -3.60 6.35 -3.80
CA LEU A 20 -4.23 7.26 -4.75
C LEU A 20 -3.17 8.15 -5.42
N GLY A 21 -3.52 8.72 -6.57
CA GLY A 21 -2.64 9.62 -7.29
C GLY A 21 -2.28 10.86 -6.48
N ASP A 22 -3.06 11.21 -5.46
CA ASP A 22 -2.77 12.28 -4.49
C ASP A 22 -1.39 12.13 -3.84
N ALA A 23 -0.88 10.90 -3.67
CA ALA A 23 0.46 10.66 -3.13
C ALA A 23 1.59 11.25 -3.98
N TRP A 24 1.34 11.52 -5.27
CA TRP A 24 2.30 12.14 -6.19
C TRP A 24 2.29 13.67 -6.14
N PHE A 25 1.52 14.29 -5.25
CA PHE A 25 1.39 15.74 -5.19
C PHE A 25 1.82 16.30 -3.83
N ASP A 26 2.74 17.25 -3.85
CA ASP A 26 3.06 18.14 -2.73
C ASP A 26 2.51 19.54 -3.05
N GLY A 27 1.33 19.83 -2.51
CA GLY A 27 0.49 20.93 -3.02
C GLY A 27 0.18 20.69 -4.50
N GLU A 28 0.54 21.63 -5.37
CA GLU A 28 0.37 21.53 -6.83
C GLU A 28 1.60 20.97 -7.56
N THR A 29 2.67 20.62 -6.83
CA THR A 29 3.92 20.13 -7.42
C THR A 29 3.92 18.61 -7.50
N LEU A 30 4.26 18.07 -8.67
CA LEU A 30 4.47 16.64 -8.84
C LEU A 30 5.75 16.19 -8.13
N ARG A 31 5.63 15.09 -7.38
CA ARG A 31 6.70 14.46 -6.62
C ARG A 31 6.54 12.94 -6.66
N GLU A 32 7.64 12.21 -6.74
CA GLU A 32 7.61 10.77 -6.54
C GLU A 32 7.43 10.42 -5.05
N PRO A 33 6.51 9.50 -4.69
CA PRO A 33 6.39 9.05 -3.31
C PRO A 33 7.65 8.33 -2.82
N SER A 34 7.89 8.37 -1.51
CA SER A 34 9.13 7.83 -0.90
C SER A 34 9.09 6.29 -0.77
N TRP A 35 9.09 5.57 -1.90
CA TRP A 35 8.95 4.12 -1.94
C TRP A 35 10.04 3.37 -1.20
N ASP A 36 11.27 3.89 -1.24
CA ASP A 36 12.41 3.37 -0.49
C ASP A 36 12.09 3.23 1.01
N LYS A 37 11.47 4.26 1.59
CA LYS A 37 11.08 4.27 3.00
C LYS A 37 9.92 3.33 3.29
N VAL A 38 8.94 3.24 2.40
CA VAL A 38 7.81 2.32 2.54
C VAL A 38 8.26 0.87 2.45
N LEU A 39 9.14 0.54 1.49
CA LEU A 39 9.67 -0.80 1.28
C LEU A 39 10.66 -1.24 2.37
N ALA A 40 11.23 -0.30 3.13
CA ALA A 40 11.99 -0.60 4.33
C ALA A 40 11.13 -1.06 5.52
N LEU A 41 9.80 -0.85 5.48
CA LEU A 41 8.90 -1.30 6.53
C LEU A 41 8.73 -2.84 6.47
N PRO A 42 8.86 -3.55 7.62
CA PRO A 42 8.68 -4.99 7.65
C PRO A 42 7.32 -5.44 7.12
N GLY A 43 7.33 -6.42 6.22
CA GLY A 43 6.12 -7.02 5.68
C GLY A 43 5.38 -6.15 4.65
N ALA A 44 6.01 -5.11 4.11
CA ALA A 44 5.45 -4.28 3.05
C ALA A 44 5.52 -4.96 1.67
N PHE A 45 4.37 -5.05 1.00
CA PHE A 45 4.25 -5.54 -0.37
C PHE A 45 3.60 -4.46 -1.25
N LEU A 46 4.43 -3.70 -1.97
CA LEU A 46 3.99 -2.66 -2.89
C LEU A 46 3.53 -3.26 -4.22
N HIS A 47 2.32 -2.88 -4.66
CA HIS A 47 1.76 -3.24 -5.95
C HIS A 47 1.29 -1.99 -6.69
N LEU A 48 2.07 -1.55 -7.68
CA LEU A 48 1.71 -0.45 -8.57
C LEU A 48 1.07 -0.98 -9.85
N TYR A 49 0.07 -0.27 -10.37
CA TYR A 49 -0.68 -0.71 -11.55
C TYR A 49 -0.04 -0.32 -12.90
N GLY A 50 1.21 0.16 -12.90
CA GLY A 50 1.90 0.60 -14.13
C GLY A 50 1.26 1.79 -14.84
N LYS A 51 0.44 2.59 -14.14
CA LYS A 51 -0.19 3.80 -14.68
C LYS A 51 0.83 4.94 -14.65
N SER A 52 1.08 5.58 -15.79
CA SER A 52 2.06 6.67 -15.94
C SER A 52 1.53 8.06 -15.53
N ASP A 53 0.21 8.22 -15.40
CA ASP A 53 -0.47 9.50 -15.19
C ASP A 53 -1.17 9.53 -13.82
N PRO A 54 -0.51 9.99 -12.75
CA PRO A 54 -1.13 10.18 -11.45
C PRO A 54 -2.14 11.33 -11.51
N ARG A 55 -3.39 11.04 -11.11
CA ARG A 55 -4.46 12.03 -10.97
C ARG A 55 -5.04 11.95 -9.57
N ARG A 56 -5.40 13.09 -8.97
CA ARG A 56 -6.07 13.13 -7.66
C ARG A 56 -7.30 12.21 -7.65
N GLY A 57 -7.45 11.41 -6.60
CA GLY A 57 -8.48 10.38 -6.45
C GLY A 57 -8.31 9.10 -7.29
N ARG A 58 -7.36 9.05 -8.24
CA ARG A 58 -7.15 7.87 -9.09
C ARG A 58 -6.38 6.79 -8.32
N LYS A 59 -6.90 5.55 -8.28
CA LYS A 59 -6.13 4.41 -7.73
C LYS A 59 -4.91 4.10 -8.59
N MET A 60 -3.72 4.25 -8.01
CA MET A 60 -2.44 4.01 -8.66
C MET A 60 -1.80 2.69 -8.23
N GLY A 61 -2.15 2.19 -7.04
CA GLY A 61 -1.66 0.94 -6.51
C GLY A 61 -2.22 0.64 -5.13
N HIS A 62 -1.58 -0.27 -4.43
CA HIS A 62 -1.78 -0.52 -3.01
C HIS A 62 -0.50 -1.04 -2.36
N VAL A 63 -0.41 -0.90 -1.05
CA VAL A 63 0.60 -1.59 -0.23
C VAL A 63 -0.14 -2.50 0.74
N THR A 64 0.22 -3.78 0.74
CA THR A 64 -0.26 -4.74 1.74
C THR A 64 0.81 -4.91 2.80
N PHE A 65 0.43 -4.84 4.06
CA PHE A 65 1.31 -5.15 5.20
C PHE A 65 0.87 -6.46 5.82
N VAL A 66 1.79 -7.42 5.90
CA VAL A 66 1.56 -8.74 6.52
C VAL A 66 2.44 -8.85 7.76
N ALA A 67 1.88 -9.29 8.88
CA ALA A 67 2.60 -9.41 10.14
C ALA A 67 2.05 -10.56 11.00
N PRO A 68 2.79 -11.01 12.05
CA PRO A 68 2.30 -12.04 12.98
C PRO A 68 1.00 -11.67 13.69
N THR A 69 0.74 -10.38 13.91
CA THR A 69 -0.48 -9.87 14.54
C THR A 69 -1.11 -8.74 13.72
N LEU A 70 -2.43 -8.57 13.83
CA LEU A 70 -3.14 -7.46 13.18
C LEU A 70 -2.62 -6.09 13.65
N ALA A 71 -2.35 -5.95 14.95
CA ALA A 71 -1.83 -4.71 15.53
C ALA A 71 -0.48 -4.31 14.92
N GLN A 72 0.44 -5.27 14.70
CA GLN A 72 1.71 -5.01 14.03
C GLN A 72 1.50 -4.59 12.57
N ALA A 73 0.58 -5.23 11.84
CA ALA A 73 0.27 -4.85 10.46
C ALA A 73 -0.31 -3.42 10.40
N GLN A 74 -1.20 -3.06 11.31
CA GLN A 74 -1.76 -1.71 11.46
C GLN A 74 -0.70 -0.67 11.81
N GLN A 75 0.27 -1.02 12.65
CA GLN A 75 1.39 -0.14 12.98
C GLN A 75 2.21 0.20 11.72
N GLN A 76 2.53 -0.78 10.88
CA GLN A 76 3.26 -0.54 9.64
C GLN A 76 2.45 0.30 8.65
N LEU A 77 1.13 0.06 8.55
CA LEU A 77 0.24 0.91 7.76
C LEU A 77 0.26 2.36 8.24
N ALA A 78 0.17 2.60 9.55
CA ALA A 78 0.22 3.95 10.12
C ALA A 78 1.57 4.64 9.83
N SER A 79 2.69 3.90 9.95
CA SER A 79 4.01 4.42 9.55
C SER A 79 4.07 4.78 8.06
N ALA A 80 3.50 3.94 7.19
CA ALA A 80 3.42 4.22 5.75
C ALA A 80 2.56 5.44 5.43
N CYS A 81 1.42 5.61 6.10
CA CYS A 81 0.60 6.82 5.99
C CYS A 81 1.41 8.08 6.32
N GLY A 82 2.18 8.07 7.40
CA GLY A 82 3.07 9.18 7.77
C GLY A 82 4.17 9.45 6.74
N ILE A 83 4.78 8.41 6.17
CA ILE A 83 5.81 8.54 5.12
C ILE A 83 5.23 9.14 3.82
N LEU A 84 3.99 8.76 3.49
CA LEU A 84 3.32 9.14 2.23
C LEU A 84 2.44 10.38 2.36
N GLY A 85 2.28 10.95 3.55
CA GLY A 85 1.40 12.09 3.79
C GLY A 85 -0.08 11.76 3.61
N ILE A 86 -0.48 10.50 3.81
CA ILE A 86 -1.87 10.04 3.70
C ILE A 86 -2.50 10.10 5.10
N ALA A 87 -3.71 10.63 5.21
CA ALA A 87 -4.46 10.58 6.47
C ALA A 87 -4.76 9.12 6.84
N ALA A 88 -4.40 8.73 8.06
CA ALA A 88 -4.64 7.39 8.60
C ALA A 88 -6.11 7.16 8.98
#